data_AF-A0A0C2ECQ8-F1
#
_entry.id   AF-A0A0C2ECQ8-F1
#
_cell.length_a   1.000
_cell.length_b   1.000
_cell.length_c   1.000
_cell.angle_alpha   90.00
_cell.angle_beta   90.00
_cell.angle_gamma   90.00
#
_symmetry.space_group_name_H-M   'P 1'
#
loop_
_entity.id
_entity.type
_entity.pdbx_description
1 polymer ?
#
loop_
_entity_poly.entity_id
_entity_poly.type
_entity_poly.pdbx_seq_one_letter_code
_entity_poly.pdbx_strand_id
1 'polypeptide(L)'
;MRFIPSLIGLATLALGPVFTASAASPDQAQLVDSINQYRSQAQRCASQASQELPPLVADPRLVLPIDNPGNLQQALAAKAYPMVTVQAISLSGPRDAAAAMKALQESFCQVVLNPQFVDIGVNREGQQWRIVLARPLLSGRLGDWQAEGQKLLEQINSARRQPRQCGGQAFAATTPLAWNAVLAGAAENHTRNMANNNFFDHKDRDGRTPGDRAELAGYNGQLIGENIAAGQDTVRKVVDGWLSSPGHCANLMNPQFRELGAAYAVDPKSDSGIYWTAMFGTH
;
A
#
# COMPACT_ATOMS: atom_id res chain seq x y z
N MET A 1 34.85 -70.04 -4.92
CA MET A 1 33.42 -69.77 -4.64
C MET A 1 33.28 -68.45 -3.89
N ARG A 2 32.86 -67.38 -4.57
CA ARG A 2 32.01 -66.27 -4.07
C ARG A 2 31.99 -65.17 -5.14
N PHE A 3 30.89 -65.14 -5.88
CA PHE A 3 30.54 -64.08 -6.82
C PHE A 3 29.98 -62.88 -6.03
N ILE A 4 30.42 -61.67 -6.36
CA ILE A 4 29.82 -60.41 -5.89
C ILE A 4 29.11 -59.79 -7.10
N PRO A 5 27.80 -59.54 -7.09
CA PRO A 5 27.13 -58.85 -8.18
C PRO A 5 27.18 -57.33 -7.95
N SER A 6 27.53 -56.62 -9.03
CA SER A 6 27.51 -55.16 -9.10
C SER A 6 26.09 -54.69 -9.42
N LEU A 7 25.46 -53.96 -8.51
CA LEU A 7 24.15 -53.33 -8.73
C LEU A 7 24.37 -51.88 -9.19
N ILE A 8 24.14 -51.64 -10.48
CA ILE A 8 24.04 -50.32 -11.08
C ILE A 8 22.68 -49.74 -10.70
N GLY A 9 22.65 -48.78 -9.77
CA GLY A 9 21.47 -48.00 -9.44
C GLY A 9 21.28 -46.85 -10.44
N LEU A 10 20.31 -46.97 -11.35
CA LEU A 10 19.84 -45.84 -12.14
C LEU A 10 19.05 -44.88 -11.24
N ALA A 11 19.62 -43.71 -10.94
CA ALA A 11 18.90 -42.60 -10.32
C ALA A 11 18.15 -41.82 -11.42
N THR A 12 16.84 -42.05 -11.54
CA THR A 12 15.95 -41.21 -12.34
C THR A 12 15.67 -39.91 -11.61
N LEU A 13 16.30 -38.81 -12.02
CA LEU A 13 15.92 -37.46 -11.59
C LEU A 13 14.54 -37.13 -12.17
N ALA A 14 13.53 -37.06 -11.29
CA ALA A 14 12.24 -36.49 -11.63
C ALA A 14 12.37 -34.96 -11.63
N LEU A 15 12.42 -34.37 -12.84
CA LEU A 15 12.29 -32.92 -13.04
C LEU A 15 10.83 -32.53 -12.76
N GLY A 16 10.58 -32.01 -11.56
CA GLY A 16 9.31 -31.37 -11.22
C GLY A 16 9.13 -30.05 -11.99
N PRO A 17 7.89 -29.65 -12.31
CA PRO A 17 7.64 -28.40 -13.02
C PRO A 17 7.99 -27.21 -12.11
N VAL A 18 8.89 -26.37 -12.58
CA VAL A 18 9.20 -25.08 -11.94
C VAL A 18 8.09 -24.10 -12.32
N PHE A 19 7.22 -23.77 -11.38
CA PHE A 19 6.27 -22.66 -11.53
C PHE A 19 7.05 -21.35 -11.49
N THR A 20 7.28 -20.73 -12.64
CA THR A 20 7.81 -19.36 -12.72
C THR A 20 6.69 -18.39 -12.39
N ALA A 21 6.67 -17.86 -11.17
CA ALA A 21 5.89 -16.67 -10.87
C ALA A 21 6.42 -15.51 -11.74
N SER A 22 5.57 -14.91 -12.56
CA SER A 22 5.92 -13.74 -13.35
C SER A 22 6.15 -12.54 -12.40
N ALA A 23 7.41 -12.28 -12.08
CA ALA A 23 7.82 -11.04 -11.42
C ALA A 23 7.49 -9.86 -12.34
N ALA A 24 6.90 -8.79 -11.78
CA ALA A 24 6.68 -7.54 -12.51
C ALA A 24 8.00 -7.02 -13.08
N SER A 25 7.98 -6.41 -14.27
CA SER A 25 9.21 -5.86 -14.83
C SER A 25 9.72 -4.69 -13.96
N PRO A 26 11.05 -4.45 -13.90
CA PRO A 26 11.60 -3.35 -13.11
C PRO A 26 10.93 -2.00 -13.42
N ASP A 27 10.61 -1.74 -14.68
CA ASP A 27 9.92 -0.53 -15.12
C ASP A 27 8.48 -0.41 -14.60
N GLN A 28 7.76 -1.54 -14.49
CA GLN A 28 6.39 -1.53 -13.95
C GLN A 28 6.40 -1.18 -12.46
N ALA A 29 7.31 -1.79 -11.70
CA ALA A 29 7.50 -1.48 -10.29
C ALA A 29 7.93 -0.01 -10.10
N GLN A 30 8.90 0.45 -10.89
CA GLN A 30 9.39 1.83 -10.85
C GLN A 30 8.28 2.85 -11.17
N LEU A 31 7.38 2.54 -12.10
CA LEU A 31 6.24 3.41 -12.39
C LEU A 31 5.27 3.49 -11.21
N VAL A 32 4.97 2.36 -10.55
CA VAL A 32 4.13 2.35 -9.34
C VAL A 32 4.78 3.19 -8.24
N ASP A 33 6.09 3.04 -8.01
CA ASP A 33 6.82 3.85 -7.02
C ASP A 33 6.79 5.34 -7.36
N SER A 34 6.95 5.70 -8.64
CA SER A 34 6.87 7.09 -9.10
C SER A 34 5.48 7.69 -8.92
N ILE A 35 4.42 6.90 -9.18
CA ILE A 35 3.04 7.30 -8.92
C ILE A 35 2.81 7.50 -7.43
N ASN A 36 3.29 6.59 -6.59
CA ASN A 36 3.13 6.66 -5.14
C ASN A 36 3.91 7.83 -4.53
N GLN A 37 5.09 8.14 -5.05
CA GLN A 37 5.84 9.34 -4.69
C GLN A 37 5.11 10.62 -5.12
N TYR A 38 4.51 10.64 -6.31
CA TYR A 38 3.72 11.78 -6.78
C TYR A 38 2.49 12.01 -5.90
N ARG A 39 1.81 10.92 -5.49
CA ARG A 39 0.65 10.94 -4.59
C ARG A 39 0.99 11.34 -3.16
N SER A 40 2.21 11.11 -2.68
CA SER A 40 2.62 11.39 -1.29
C SER A 40 2.93 12.87 -1.02
N GLN A 41 2.49 13.78 -1.88
CA GLN A 41 2.71 15.23 -1.74
C GLN A 41 1.49 15.96 -2.30
N ALA A 42 1.22 17.16 -1.82
CA ALA A 42 0.19 18.02 -2.40
C ALA A 42 0.60 18.41 -3.83
N GLN A 43 -0.14 17.91 -4.82
CA GLN A 43 0.11 18.21 -6.24
C GLN A 43 -0.89 19.21 -6.77
N ARG A 44 -0.45 20.09 -7.68
CA ARG A 44 -1.37 20.84 -8.55
C ARG A 44 -1.70 19.99 -9.77
N CYS A 45 -2.99 19.78 -10.01
CA CYS A 45 -3.50 19.05 -11.16
C CYS A 45 -4.67 19.81 -11.76
N ALA A 46 -4.52 20.27 -13.00
CA ALA A 46 -5.41 21.23 -13.63
C ALA A 46 -5.65 22.45 -12.70
N SER A 47 -6.91 22.80 -12.42
CA SER A 47 -7.29 23.92 -11.55
C SER A 47 -7.40 23.55 -10.06
N GLN A 48 -7.09 22.31 -9.67
CA GLN A 48 -7.27 21.81 -8.31
C GLN A 48 -5.93 21.41 -7.67
N ALA A 49 -5.80 21.69 -6.37
CA ALA A 49 -4.75 21.10 -5.56
C ALA A 49 -5.27 19.78 -4.97
N SER A 50 -4.51 18.71 -5.16
CA SER A 50 -4.69 17.46 -4.44
C SER A 50 -4.08 17.57 -3.04
N GLN A 51 -4.64 16.81 -2.10
CA GLN A 51 -4.01 16.54 -0.82
C GLN A 51 -2.96 15.43 -0.99
N GLU A 52 -2.13 15.23 0.03
CA GLU A 52 -1.33 14.02 0.13
C GLU A 52 -2.26 12.80 0.20
N LEU A 53 -1.99 11.82 -0.65
CA LEU A 53 -2.80 10.61 -0.77
C LEU A 53 -2.01 9.39 -0.31
N PRO A 54 -2.70 8.35 0.19
CA PRO A 54 -2.04 7.09 0.46
C PRO A 54 -1.46 6.51 -0.83
N PRO A 55 -0.36 5.75 -0.70
CA PRO A 55 0.18 4.98 -1.80
C PRO A 55 -0.84 3.94 -2.29
N LEU A 56 -0.89 3.76 -3.60
CA LEU A 56 -1.60 2.68 -4.25
C LEU A 56 -0.87 1.36 -3.99
N VAL A 57 -1.65 0.30 -3.79
CA VAL A 57 -1.11 -1.04 -3.55
C VAL A 57 -1.17 -1.87 -4.82
N ALA A 58 -0.04 -2.45 -5.20
CA ALA A 58 0.02 -3.31 -6.37
C ALA A 58 -0.81 -4.59 -6.16
N ASP A 59 -1.80 -4.84 -7.02
CA ASP A 59 -2.58 -6.08 -7.03
C ASP A 59 -2.36 -6.82 -8.36
N PRO A 60 -1.80 -8.05 -8.34
CA PRO A 60 -1.56 -8.84 -9.56
C PRO A 60 -2.83 -9.10 -10.39
N ARG A 61 -4.01 -9.05 -9.78
CA ARG A 61 -5.29 -9.21 -10.50
C ARG A 61 -5.56 -8.03 -11.42
N LEU A 62 -5.08 -6.84 -11.08
CA LEU A 62 -5.22 -5.62 -11.88
C LEU A 62 -4.19 -5.52 -13.02
N VAL A 63 -3.19 -6.41 -13.08
CA VAL A 63 -2.26 -6.50 -14.22
C VAL A 63 -3.00 -7.16 -15.39
N LEU A 64 -3.57 -6.33 -16.28
CA LEU A 64 -4.38 -6.78 -17.41
C LEU A 64 -3.62 -6.70 -18.75
N PRO A 65 -3.85 -7.63 -19.70
CA PRO A 65 -3.25 -7.58 -21.03
C PRO A 65 -3.54 -6.28 -21.76
N ILE A 66 -2.64 -5.81 -22.62
CA ILE A 66 -2.82 -4.56 -23.37
C ILE A 66 -3.87 -4.73 -24.49
N ASP A 67 -3.81 -5.86 -25.18
CA ASP A 67 -4.57 -6.11 -26.43
C ASP A 67 -6.02 -6.54 -26.22
N ASN A 68 -6.50 -6.61 -24.97
CA ASN A 68 -7.88 -6.94 -24.71
C ASN A 68 -8.69 -5.67 -24.39
N PRO A 69 -9.36 -5.05 -25.37
CA PRO A 69 -10.30 -3.96 -25.15
C PRO A 69 -11.64 -4.44 -24.56
N GLY A 70 -11.75 -5.73 -24.23
CA GLY A 70 -12.94 -6.32 -23.62
C GLY A 70 -13.35 -5.61 -22.33
N ASN A 71 -14.60 -5.87 -21.92
CA ASN A 71 -15.21 -5.25 -20.77
C ASN A 71 -14.34 -5.44 -19.50
N LEU A 72 -13.81 -4.32 -18.97
CA LEU A 72 -12.92 -4.28 -17.81
C LEU A 72 -13.54 -5.00 -16.60
N GLN A 73 -14.85 -4.86 -16.43
CA GLN A 73 -15.61 -5.52 -15.39
C GLN A 73 -15.59 -7.05 -15.53
N GLN A 74 -15.70 -7.57 -16.74
CA GLN A 74 -15.65 -9.01 -17.00
C GLN A 74 -14.25 -9.59 -16.76
N ALA A 75 -13.19 -8.87 -17.17
CA ALA A 75 -11.81 -9.29 -16.93
C ALA A 75 -11.48 -9.38 -15.43
N LEU A 76 -11.97 -8.42 -14.63
CA LEU A 76 -11.78 -8.41 -13.19
C LEU A 76 -12.64 -9.44 -12.46
N ALA A 77 -13.87 -9.67 -12.93
CA ALA A 77 -14.72 -10.74 -12.42
C ALA A 77 -14.07 -12.11 -12.62
N ALA A 78 -13.48 -12.37 -13.79
CA ALA A 78 -12.75 -13.62 -14.08
C ALA A 78 -11.54 -13.84 -13.16
N LYS A 79 -10.93 -12.75 -12.68
CA LYS A 79 -9.83 -12.79 -11.71
C LYS A 79 -10.31 -12.70 -10.25
N ALA A 80 -11.61 -12.77 -10.01
CA ALA A 80 -12.23 -12.63 -8.69
C ALA A 80 -11.76 -11.38 -7.92
N TYR A 81 -11.55 -10.27 -8.63
CA TYR A 81 -11.28 -8.99 -7.99
C TYR A 81 -12.62 -8.38 -7.52
N PRO A 82 -12.80 -8.16 -6.21
CA PRO A 82 -14.07 -7.66 -5.68
C PRO A 82 -14.09 -6.14 -5.86
N MET A 83 -14.52 -5.63 -7.01
CA MET A 83 -14.51 -4.17 -7.29
C MET A 83 -15.79 -3.45 -6.85
N VAL A 84 -15.64 -2.22 -6.39
CA VAL A 84 -16.69 -1.19 -6.35
C VAL A 84 -16.59 -0.31 -7.60
N THR A 85 -15.38 0.15 -7.92
CA THR A 85 -15.08 0.97 -9.10
C THR A 85 -13.70 0.65 -9.65
N VAL A 86 -13.51 0.87 -10.94
CA VAL A 86 -12.26 0.62 -11.67
C VAL A 86 -12.14 1.60 -12.84
N GLN A 87 -10.91 2.06 -13.10
CA GLN A 87 -10.56 2.84 -14.28
C GLN A 87 -9.25 2.35 -14.88
N ALA A 88 -9.17 2.33 -16.21
CA ALA A 88 -7.95 1.98 -16.95
C ALA A 88 -7.44 3.16 -17.77
N ILE A 89 -6.13 3.38 -17.73
CA ILE A 89 -5.38 4.33 -18.55
C ILE A 89 -4.54 3.50 -19.51
N SER A 90 -4.58 3.85 -20.80
CA SER A 90 -3.70 3.28 -21.81
C SER A 90 -2.78 4.37 -22.34
N LEU A 91 -1.47 4.13 -22.34
CA LEU A 91 -0.48 5.05 -22.90
C LEU A 91 0.26 4.36 -24.05
N SER A 92 0.51 5.10 -25.12
CA SER A 92 1.32 4.66 -26.25
C SER A 92 2.49 5.62 -26.45
N GLY A 93 3.71 5.07 -26.57
CA GLY A 93 4.93 5.85 -26.84
C GLY A 93 5.95 5.96 -25.70
N PRO A 94 5.59 6.02 -24.40
CA PRO A 94 6.59 6.05 -23.33
C PRO A 94 7.52 4.84 -23.37
N ARG A 95 8.84 5.11 -23.35
CA ARG A 95 9.88 4.07 -23.48
C ARG A 95 10.29 3.45 -22.14
N ASP A 96 10.03 4.15 -21.05
CA ASP A 96 10.41 3.79 -19.68
C ASP A 96 9.39 4.37 -18.67
N ALA A 97 9.59 4.03 -17.39
CA ALA A 97 8.73 4.48 -16.29
C ALA A 97 8.70 6.01 -16.14
N ALA A 98 9.83 6.69 -16.37
CA ALA A 98 9.92 8.15 -16.21
C ALA A 98 9.10 8.88 -17.28
N ALA A 99 9.18 8.44 -18.54
CA ALA A 99 8.38 8.94 -19.64
C ALA A 99 6.89 8.64 -19.41
N ALA A 100 6.55 7.47 -18.87
CA ALA A 100 5.17 7.11 -18.57
C ALA A 100 4.61 7.99 -17.44
N MET A 101 5.38 8.20 -16.38
CA MET A 101 5.01 9.09 -15.27
C MET A 101 4.77 10.53 -15.75
N LYS A 102 5.62 11.05 -16.64
CA LYS A 102 5.42 12.37 -17.24
C LYS A 102 4.09 12.45 -18.00
N ALA A 103 3.76 11.45 -18.81
CA ALA A 103 2.48 11.38 -19.52
C ALA A 103 1.28 11.33 -18.54
N LEU A 104 1.41 10.60 -17.43
CA LEU A 104 0.38 10.56 -16.39
C LEU A 104 0.18 11.92 -15.73
N GLN A 105 1.26 12.65 -15.41
CA GLN A 105 1.17 13.99 -14.81
C GLN A 105 0.50 14.99 -15.74
N GLU A 106 0.81 14.94 -17.03
CA GLU A 106 0.29 15.91 -18.01
C GLU A 106 -1.18 15.67 -18.38
N SER A 107 -1.60 14.40 -18.51
CA SER A 107 -2.90 14.07 -19.09
C SER A 107 -3.86 13.30 -18.17
N PHE A 108 -3.35 12.67 -17.10
CA PHE A 108 -4.13 11.75 -16.27
C PHE A 108 -3.99 12.03 -14.76
N CYS A 109 -3.48 13.21 -14.37
CA CYS A 109 -3.26 13.53 -12.97
C CYS A 109 -4.57 13.47 -12.16
N GLN A 110 -5.73 13.82 -12.75
CA GLN A 110 -7.02 13.75 -12.06
C GLN A 110 -7.43 12.32 -11.70
N VAL A 111 -7.00 11.34 -12.49
CA VAL A 111 -7.28 9.92 -12.26
C VAL A 111 -6.29 9.36 -11.23
N VAL A 112 -5.00 9.65 -11.43
CA VAL A 112 -3.92 9.18 -10.55
C VAL A 112 -4.00 9.81 -9.15
N LEU A 113 -4.52 11.03 -9.03
CA LEU A 113 -4.75 11.73 -7.76
C LEU A 113 -6.21 11.62 -7.29
N ASN A 114 -6.97 10.67 -7.82
CA ASN A 114 -8.31 10.42 -7.30
C ASN A 114 -8.20 9.61 -5.99
N PRO A 115 -8.74 10.12 -4.85
CA PRO A 115 -8.65 9.43 -3.57
C PRO A 115 -9.45 8.13 -3.53
N GLN A 116 -10.40 7.91 -4.45
CA GLN A 116 -11.21 6.68 -4.45
C GLN A 116 -10.40 5.43 -4.85
N PHE A 117 -9.27 5.60 -5.55
CA PHE A 117 -8.44 4.49 -6.02
C PHE A 117 -7.29 4.20 -5.06
N VAL A 118 -7.11 2.91 -4.80
CA VAL A 118 -6.28 2.41 -3.69
C VAL A 118 -5.49 1.16 -4.07
N ASP A 119 -5.96 0.41 -5.08
CA ASP A 119 -5.20 -0.65 -5.72
C ASP A 119 -4.78 -0.22 -7.15
N ILE A 120 -3.61 -0.71 -7.59
CA ILE A 120 -3.06 -0.46 -8.93
C ILE A 120 -2.55 -1.76 -9.58
N GLY A 121 -2.71 -1.87 -10.89
CA GLY A 121 -2.00 -2.84 -11.72
C GLY A 121 -1.37 -2.15 -12.91
N VAL A 122 -0.10 -2.45 -13.19
CA VAL A 122 0.62 -1.91 -14.36
C VAL A 122 1.06 -3.08 -15.23
N ASN A 123 0.70 -3.03 -16.50
CA ASN A 123 1.25 -3.91 -17.53
C ASN A 123 1.91 -3.08 -18.63
N ARG A 124 2.95 -3.63 -19.25
CA ARG A 124 3.71 -2.98 -20.33
C ARG A 124 4.09 -4.00 -21.39
N GLU A 125 3.81 -3.70 -22.65
CA GLU A 125 4.21 -4.48 -23.82
C GLU A 125 4.81 -3.54 -24.87
N GLY A 126 6.12 -3.58 -25.05
CA GLY A 126 6.84 -2.62 -25.89
C GLY A 126 6.69 -1.16 -25.41
N GLN A 127 6.09 -0.30 -26.23
CA GLN A 127 5.82 1.11 -25.88
C GLN A 127 4.36 1.33 -25.47
N GLN A 128 3.59 0.25 -25.30
CA GLN A 128 2.23 0.30 -24.80
C GLN A 128 2.24 0.05 -23.29
N TRP A 129 1.45 0.84 -22.57
CA TRP A 129 1.26 0.71 -21.12
C TRP A 129 -0.22 0.65 -20.82
N ARG A 130 -0.58 -0.21 -19.87
CA ARG A 130 -1.92 -0.27 -19.28
C ARG A 130 -1.79 -0.12 -17.77
N ILE A 131 -2.40 0.93 -17.24
CA ILE A 131 -2.46 1.23 -15.80
C ILE A 131 -3.92 1.10 -15.37
N VAL A 132 -4.20 0.19 -14.44
CA VAL A 132 -5.54 -0.06 -13.92
C VAL A 132 -5.58 0.38 -12.46
N LEU A 133 -6.49 1.27 -12.13
CA LEU A 133 -6.72 1.82 -10.80
C LEU A 133 -8.08 1.33 -10.31
N ALA A 134 -8.17 0.86 -9.06
CA ALA A 134 -9.40 0.26 -8.57
C ALA A 134 -9.66 0.52 -7.08
N ARG A 135 -10.94 0.40 -6.71
CA ARG A 135 -11.44 0.36 -5.33
C ARG A 135 -12.06 -1.01 -5.04
N PRO A 136 -11.56 -1.77 -4.05
CA PRO A 136 -12.15 -3.06 -3.71
C PRO A 136 -13.41 -2.93 -2.82
N LEU A 137 -14.23 -3.98 -2.80
CA LEU A 137 -15.35 -4.17 -1.89
C LEU A 137 -14.84 -4.79 -0.58
N LEU A 138 -15.21 -4.17 0.55
CA LEU A 138 -14.63 -4.43 1.87
C LEU A 138 -15.38 -5.46 2.74
N SER A 139 -16.57 -5.89 2.34
CA SER A 139 -17.47 -6.64 3.23
C SER A 139 -16.91 -8.00 3.68
N GLY A 140 -16.93 -8.23 5.00
CA GLY A 140 -16.81 -9.56 5.63
C GLY A 140 -15.40 -10.13 5.84
N ARG A 141 -14.33 -9.32 5.77
CA ARG A 141 -12.94 -9.83 5.81
C ARG A 141 -12.09 -9.43 7.02
N LEU A 142 -12.45 -8.37 7.75
CA LEU A 142 -11.67 -7.82 8.86
C LEU A 142 -12.27 -8.21 10.21
N GLY A 143 -11.42 -8.49 11.20
CA GLY A 143 -11.80 -8.56 12.61
C GLY A 143 -12.06 -7.16 13.19
N ASP A 144 -12.28 -7.02 14.49
CA ASP A 144 -12.40 -5.68 15.10
C ASP A 144 -11.10 -4.85 14.97
N TRP A 145 -11.21 -3.54 15.21
CA TRP A 145 -10.09 -2.63 15.00
C TRP A 145 -8.90 -2.93 15.90
N GLN A 146 -9.10 -3.46 17.12
CA GLN A 146 -8.01 -3.84 18.00
C GLN A 146 -7.25 -5.04 17.42
N ALA A 147 -7.96 -6.06 16.97
CA ALA A 147 -7.39 -7.26 16.38
C ALA A 147 -6.60 -6.94 15.10
N GLU A 148 -7.15 -6.09 14.24
CA GLU A 148 -6.44 -5.64 13.03
C GLU A 148 -5.27 -4.70 13.36
N GLY A 149 -5.39 -3.87 14.39
CA GLY A 149 -4.29 -3.03 14.90
C GLY A 149 -3.10 -3.86 15.41
N GLN A 150 -3.36 -4.98 16.09
CA GLN A 150 -2.31 -5.93 16.52
C GLN A 150 -1.64 -6.62 15.32
N LYS A 151 -2.43 -7.08 14.34
CA LYS A 151 -1.87 -7.62 13.09
C LYS A 151 -1.01 -6.59 12.36
N LEU A 152 -1.41 -5.32 12.39
CA LEU A 152 -0.65 -4.22 11.81
C LEU A 152 0.67 -3.99 12.55
N LEU A 153 0.68 -4.03 13.88
CA LEU A 153 1.89 -4.03 14.69
C LEU A 153 2.84 -5.17 14.29
N GLU A 154 2.33 -6.39 14.18
CA GLU A 154 3.13 -7.57 13.82
C GLU A 154 3.77 -7.41 12.44
N GLN A 155 3.02 -6.94 11.45
CA GLN A 155 3.56 -6.72 10.11
C GLN A 155 4.59 -5.59 10.06
N ILE A 156 4.35 -4.48 10.75
CA ILE A 156 5.33 -3.38 10.88
C ILE A 156 6.61 -3.89 11.54
N ASN A 157 6.49 -4.66 12.63
CA ASN A 157 7.65 -5.25 13.30
C ASN A 157 8.39 -6.26 12.41
N SER A 158 7.67 -7.00 11.59
CA SER A 158 8.29 -7.83 10.56
C SER A 158 9.09 -7.00 9.56
N ALA A 159 8.55 -5.86 9.13
CA ALA A 159 9.22 -4.96 8.22
C ALA A 159 10.48 -4.32 8.84
N ARG A 160 10.41 -3.91 10.11
CA ARG A 160 11.49 -3.28 10.87
C ARG A 160 12.70 -4.19 11.13
N ARG A 161 12.51 -5.52 11.12
CA ARG A 161 13.60 -6.50 11.29
C ARG A 161 14.57 -6.59 10.11
N GLN A 162 14.29 -5.90 9.00
CA GLN A 162 15.11 -5.94 7.79
C GLN A 162 15.62 -4.54 7.46
N PRO A 163 16.85 -4.39 6.95
CA PRO A 163 17.29 -3.13 6.34
C PRO A 163 16.39 -2.77 5.16
N ARG A 164 16.08 -1.48 5.00
CA ARG A 164 15.11 -0.98 4.00
C ARG A 164 15.66 0.26 3.32
N GLN A 165 15.36 0.41 2.04
CA GLN A 165 15.54 1.66 1.31
C GLN A 165 14.19 2.36 1.22
N CYS A 166 14.09 3.54 1.83
CA CYS A 166 12.90 4.37 1.84
C CYS A 166 13.13 5.57 0.90
N GLY A 167 12.79 5.41 -0.38
CA GLY A 167 13.22 6.34 -1.42
C GLY A 167 14.74 6.37 -1.54
N GLY A 168 15.35 7.56 -1.42
CA GLY A 168 16.80 7.74 -1.46
C GLY A 168 17.53 7.48 -0.14
N GLN A 169 16.81 7.17 0.94
CA GLN A 169 17.38 7.03 2.29
C GLN A 169 17.43 5.58 2.76
N ALA A 170 18.63 5.14 3.18
CA ALA A 170 18.84 3.82 3.76
C ALA A 170 18.54 3.81 5.27
N PHE A 171 17.79 2.80 5.69
CA PHE A 171 17.54 2.50 7.10
C PHE A 171 18.06 1.10 7.44
N ALA A 172 18.79 0.98 8.54
CA ALA A 172 19.16 -0.32 9.10
C ALA A 172 17.91 -1.02 9.68
N ALA A 173 18.01 -2.33 9.90
CA ALA A 173 17.05 -3.03 10.75
C ALA A 173 17.00 -2.37 12.14
N THR A 174 15.81 -2.26 12.71
CA THR A 174 15.57 -1.50 13.94
C THR A 174 14.69 -2.28 14.92
N THR A 175 14.63 -1.83 16.16
CA THR A 175 13.94 -2.52 17.26
C THR A 175 12.43 -2.63 16.98
N PRO A 176 11.79 -3.75 17.37
CA PRO A 176 10.33 -3.86 17.28
C PRO A 176 9.66 -2.82 18.19
N LEU A 177 8.49 -2.38 17.77
CA LEU A 177 7.59 -1.51 18.53
C LEU A 177 6.76 -2.35 19.50
N ALA A 178 6.43 -1.77 20.65
CA ALA A 178 5.45 -2.28 21.61
C ALA A 178 4.07 -1.66 21.37
N TRP A 179 3.00 -2.39 21.68
CA TRP A 179 1.65 -1.84 21.60
C TRP A 179 1.40 -0.82 22.72
N ASN A 180 0.84 0.33 22.39
CA ASN A 180 0.41 1.35 23.34
C ASN A 180 -1.08 1.64 23.16
N ALA A 181 -1.87 1.36 24.21
CA ALA A 181 -3.32 1.49 24.17
C ALA A 181 -3.82 2.95 24.07
N VAL A 182 -3.05 3.91 24.56
CA VAL A 182 -3.39 5.34 24.48
C VAL A 182 -3.26 5.83 23.04
N LEU A 183 -2.12 5.53 22.40
CA LEU A 183 -1.93 5.80 20.97
C LEU A 183 -2.98 5.08 20.12
N ALA A 184 -3.40 3.88 20.52
CA ALA A 184 -4.40 3.11 19.79
C ALA A 184 -5.78 3.78 19.85
N GLY A 185 -6.18 4.29 21.02
CA GLY A 185 -7.40 5.09 21.15
C GLY A 185 -7.35 6.39 20.35
N ALA A 186 -6.20 7.08 20.32
CA ALA A 186 -6.01 8.27 19.48
C ALA A 186 -6.14 7.94 17.99
N ALA A 187 -5.52 6.84 17.54
CA ALA A 187 -5.62 6.35 16.17
C ALA A 187 -7.07 6.00 15.80
N GLU A 188 -7.76 5.25 16.66
CA GLU A 188 -9.16 4.82 16.48
C GLU A 188 -10.10 6.01 16.31
N ASN A 189 -9.94 7.04 17.13
CA ASN A 189 -10.72 8.28 17.04
C ASN A 189 -10.46 9.02 15.73
N HIS A 190 -9.20 9.16 15.31
CA HIS A 190 -8.87 9.84 14.06
C HIS A 190 -9.37 9.06 12.83
N THR A 191 -9.20 7.74 12.83
CA THR A 191 -9.67 6.91 11.72
C THR A 191 -11.20 6.95 11.58
N ARG A 192 -11.94 6.92 12.69
CA ARG A 192 -13.39 7.13 12.66
C ARG A 192 -13.78 8.52 12.19
N ASN A 193 -13.03 9.54 12.57
CA ASN A 193 -13.27 10.90 12.10
C ASN A 193 -13.12 10.97 10.58
N MET A 194 -12.03 10.45 10.03
CA MET A 194 -11.79 10.35 8.59
C MET A 194 -12.91 9.60 7.86
N ALA A 195 -13.32 8.44 8.39
CA ALA A 195 -14.38 7.63 7.81
C ALA A 195 -15.74 8.34 7.82
N ASN A 196 -16.21 8.79 8.99
CA ASN A 196 -17.54 9.37 9.16
C ASN A 196 -17.69 10.72 8.48
N ASN A 197 -16.59 11.46 8.33
CA ASN A 197 -16.60 12.81 7.75
C ASN A 197 -15.97 12.86 6.35
N ASN A 198 -15.72 11.71 5.72
CA ASN A 198 -15.22 11.59 4.35
C ASN A 198 -14.04 12.52 4.04
N PHE A 199 -12.95 12.41 4.81
CA PHE A 199 -11.71 13.15 4.54
C PHE A 199 -10.48 12.28 4.81
N PHE A 200 -9.34 12.68 4.25
CA PHE A 200 -8.06 11.99 4.43
C PHE A 200 -6.96 13.02 4.66
N ASP A 201 -6.61 13.26 5.92
CA ASP A 201 -5.61 14.26 6.31
C ASP A 201 -4.99 13.88 7.66
N HIS A 202 -3.74 14.27 7.87
CA HIS A 202 -3.05 14.19 9.16
C HIS A 202 -3.66 15.14 10.20
N LYS A 203 -4.26 16.25 9.77
CA LYS A 203 -5.01 17.16 10.63
C LYS A 203 -6.47 16.74 10.72
N ASP A 204 -7.03 16.77 11.92
CA ASP A 204 -8.48 16.63 12.07
C ASP A 204 -9.21 17.90 11.60
N ARG A 205 -10.55 17.86 11.55
CA ARG A 205 -11.37 19.01 11.12
C ARG A 205 -11.31 20.22 12.05
N ASP A 206 -10.85 20.03 13.29
CA ASP A 206 -10.60 21.13 14.23
C ASP A 206 -9.16 21.66 14.09
N GLY A 207 -8.39 21.13 13.14
CA GLY A 207 -7.00 21.52 12.84
C GLY A 207 -5.96 20.86 13.72
N ARG A 208 -6.33 19.89 14.59
CA ARG A 208 -5.41 19.22 15.50
C ARG A 208 -4.46 18.30 14.74
N THR A 209 -3.18 18.41 15.05
CA THR A 209 -2.11 17.55 14.54
C THR A 209 -2.11 16.18 15.23
N PRO A 210 -1.35 15.19 14.72
CA PRO A 210 -1.18 13.91 15.42
C PRO A 210 -0.64 14.08 16.84
N GLY A 211 0.26 15.04 17.07
CA GLY A 211 0.79 15.36 18.40
C GLY A 211 -0.31 15.84 19.35
N ASP A 212 -1.13 16.80 18.92
CA ASP A 212 -2.25 17.32 19.71
C ASP A 212 -3.24 16.20 20.07
N ARG A 213 -3.55 15.30 19.13
CA ARG A 213 -4.43 14.14 19.38
C ARG A 213 -3.83 13.15 20.37
N ALA A 214 -2.53 12.90 20.30
CA ALA A 214 -1.84 12.02 21.25
C ALA A 214 -1.82 12.64 22.66
N GLU A 215 -1.53 13.93 22.78
CA GLU A 215 -1.54 14.67 24.05
C GLU A 215 -2.94 14.68 24.67
N LEU A 216 -3.97 14.98 23.90
CA LEU A 216 -5.37 14.95 24.35
C LEU A 216 -5.83 13.55 24.81
N ALA A 217 -5.25 12.50 24.22
CA ALA A 217 -5.50 11.12 24.67
C ALA A 217 -4.73 10.76 25.95
N GLY A 218 -3.81 11.62 26.42
CA GLY A 218 -3.01 11.42 27.62
C GLY A 218 -1.66 10.75 27.37
N TYR A 219 -1.15 10.77 26.13
CA TYR A 219 0.16 10.21 25.80
C TYR A 219 1.29 11.22 26.10
N ASN A 220 2.33 10.79 26.82
CA ASN A 220 3.37 11.66 27.36
C ASN A 220 4.71 11.62 26.61
N GLY A 221 4.80 10.91 25.47
CA GLY A 221 6.04 10.81 24.71
C GLY A 221 6.36 12.08 23.90
N GLN A 222 7.65 12.37 23.73
CA GLN A 222 8.12 13.64 23.16
C GLN A 222 8.09 13.69 21.63
N LEU A 223 8.13 12.53 20.96
CA LEU A 223 8.11 12.45 19.51
C LEU A 223 6.94 11.58 19.08
N ILE A 224 6.11 12.14 18.20
CA ILE A 224 4.95 11.50 17.61
C ILE A 224 5.17 11.39 16.10
N GLY A 225 4.88 10.21 15.56
CA GLY A 225 4.75 9.98 14.13
C GLY A 225 3.34 9.49 13.81
N GLU A 226 2.91 9.70 12.57
CA GLU A 226 1.65 9.13 12.08
C GLU A 226 1.83 8.63 10.65
N ASN A 227 1.35 7.42 10.39
CA ASN A 227 1.03 6.98 9.04
C ASN A 227 -0.49 6.79 8.94
N ILE A 228 -1.08 7.26 7.85
CA ILE A 228 -2.49 7.03 7.52
C ILE A 228 -2.61 6.28 6.20
N ALA A 229 -3.66 5.47 6.06
CA ALA A 229 -3.97 4.78 4.81
C ALA A 229 -5.48 4.80 4.57
N ALA A 230 -5.89 4.68 3.31
CA ALA A 230 -7.31 4.69 2.95
C ALA A 230 -7.55 3.76 1.76
N GLY A 231 -8.63 2.98 1.86
CA GLY A 231 -9.13 1.98 0.91
C GLY A 231 -8.35 0.66 0.81
N GLN A 232 -7.19 0.52 1.46
CA GLN A 232 -6.53 -0.79 1.58
C GLN A 232 -7.37 -1.72 2.46
N ASP A 233 -7.78 -2.87 1.91
CA ASP A 233 -8.72 -3.79 2.54
C ASP A 233 -8.08 -4.85 3.45
N THR A 234 -6.75 -4.80 3.62
CA THR A 234 -6.00 -5.70 4.50
C THR A 234 -4.78 -5.01 5.10
N VAL A 235 -4.36 -5.48 6.28
CA VAL A 235 -3.12 -5.06 6.95
C VAL A 235 -1.90 -5.17 6.04
N ARG A 236 -1.79 -6.27 5.26
CA ARG A 236 -0.66 -6.48 4.35
C ARG A 236 -0.58 -5.35 3.33
N LYS A 237 -1.70 -5.04 2.68
CA LYS A 237 -1.78 -3.95 1.71
C LYS A 237 -1.41 -2.60 2.33
N VAL A 238 -1.86 -2.33 3.55
CA VAL A 238 -1.51 -1.10 4.29
C VAL A 238 0.01 -0.98 4.47
N VAL A 239 0.67 -2.03 4.98
CA VAL A 239 2.11 -2.02 5.22
C VAL A 239 2.91 -1.96 3.93
N ASP A 240 2.53 -2.76 2.92
CA ASP A 240 3.18 -2.74 1.61
C ASP A 240 3.08 -1.35 0.96
N GLY A 241 1.89 -0.73 1.03
CA GLY A 241 1.69 0.65 0.58
C GLY A 241 2.63 1.62 1.29
N TRP A 242 2.62 1.65 2.62
CA TRP A 242 3.51 2.52 3.39
C TRP A 242 5.00 2.29 3.09
N LEU A 243 5.42 1.05 2.86
CA LEU A 243 6.80 0.74 2.47
C LEU A 243 7.17 1.27 1.07
N SER A 244 6.23 1.31 0.13
CA SER A 244 6.42 1.90 -1.20
C SER A 244 6.36 3.43 -1.21
N SER A 245 5.99 4.09 -0.11
CA SER A 245 6.01 5.54 0.02
C SER A 245 7.23 5.99 0.83
N PRO A 246 8.16 6.80 0.27
CA PRO A 246 9.39 7.17 0.98
C PRO A 246 9.18 7.77 2.38
N GLY A 247 8.20 8.68 2.53
CA GLY A 247 7.89 9.32 3.81
C GLY A 247 7.32 8.34 4.85
N HIS A 248 6.30 7.57 4.46
CA HIS A 248 5.69 6.57 5.33
C HIS A 248 6.69 5.46 5.72
N CYS A 249 7.52 5.01 4.76
CA CYS A 249 8.59 4.03 5.00
C CYS A 249 9.62 4.56 6.00
N ALA A 250 10.06 5.82 5.85
CA ALA A 250 10.98 6.45 6.78
C ALA A 250 10.39 6.53 8.20
N ASN A 251 9.09 6.83 8.32
CA ASN A 251 8.39 6.84 9.60
C ASN A 251 8.32 5.42 10.22
N LEU A 252 7.96 4.39 9.44
CA LEU A 252 7.97 2.98 9.87
C LEU A 252 9.34 2.52 10.36
N MET A 253 10.42 2.99 9.72
CA MET A 253 11.79 2.57 10.00
C MET A 253 12.54 3.48 10.97
N ASN A 254 11.92 4.56 11.47
CA ASN A 254 12.57 5.49 12.37
C ASN A 254 13.00 4.77 13.67
N PRO A 255 14.32 4.75 14.00
CA PRO A 255 14.84 4.05 15.17
C PRO A 255 14.61 4.79 16.49
N GLN A 256 13.98 5.96 16.48
CA GLN A 256 13.59 6.65 17.72
C GLN A 256 12.31 6.06 18.30
N PHE A 257 11.36 5.61 17.47
CA PHE A 257 10.09 5.06 17.97
C PHE A 257 10.26 3.73 18.69
N ARG A 258 9.47 3.57 19.76
CA ARG A 258 9.40 2.40 20.64
C ARG A 258 7.99 1.83 20.75
N GLU A 259 6.98 2.65 20.48
CA GLU A 259 5.58 2.29 20.68
C GLU A 259 4.74 2.53 19.43
N LEU A 260 3.65 1.78 19.31
CA LEU A 260 2.64 1.89 18.27
C LEU A 260 1.25 1.74 18.87
N GLY A 261 0.33 2.61 18.45
CA GLY A 261 -1.10 2.35 18.49
C GLY A 261 -1.70 2.43 17.10
N ALA A 262 -2.62 1.54 16.76
CA ALA A 262 -3.20 1.54 15.42
C ALA A 262 -4.68 1.14 15.42
N ALA A 263 -5.41 1.59 14.40
CA ALA A 263 -6.81 1.26 14.23
C ALA A 263 -7.22 1.35 12.77
N TYR A 264 -8.39 0.79 12.47
CA TYR A 264 -9.10 1.01 11.22
C TYR A 264 -10.55 1.43 11.51
N ALA A 265 -11.18 2.09 10.54
CA ALA A 265 -12.61 2.33 10.55
C ALA A 265 -13.16 2.21 9.11
N VAL A 266 -14.41 1.78 9.00
CA VAL A 266 -15.10 1.65 7.72
C VAL A 266 -16.32 2.56 7.69
N ASP A 267 -16.49 3.28 6.59
CA ASP A 267 -17.77 3.87 6.20
C ASP A 267 -17.96 3.63 4.70
N PRO A 268 -18.86 2.71 4.30
CA PRO A 268 -19.12 2.43 2.89
C PRO A 268 -19.56 3.66 2.07
N LYS A 269 -20.09 4.71 2.73
CA LYS A 269 -20.51 5.96 2.08
C LYS A 269 -19.36 6.93 1.83
N SER A 270 -18.21 6.73 2.48
CA SER A 270 -17.01 7.53 2.23
C SER A 270 -16.35 7.15 0.90
N ASP A 271 -15.53 8.07 0.39
CA ASP A 271 -14.81 7.93 -0.87
C ASP A 271 -13.78 6.79 -0.83
N SER A 272 -13.21 6.49 0.34
CA SER A 272 -12.22 5.42 0.51
C SER A 272 -12.79 4.14 1.11
N GLY A 273 -13.94 4.18 1.79
CA GLY A 273 -14.62 3.02 2.36
C GLY A 273 -14.01 2.49 3.65
N ILE A 274 -12.68 2.42 3.72
CA ILE A 274 -11.89 2.05 4.89
C ILE A 274 -10.77 3.06 5.07
N TYR A 275 -10.42 3.33 6.31
CA TYR A 275 -9.31 4.17 6.71
C TYR A 275 -8.49 3.43 7.77
N TRP A 276 -7.21 3.75 7.85
CA TRP A 276 -6.26 3.22 8.82
C TRP A 276 -5.43 4.36 9.39
N THR A 277 -5.13 4.29 10.68
CA THR A 277 -4.16 5.17 11.33
C THR A 277 -3.21 4.34 12.16
N ALA A 278 -1.91 4.62 12.04
CA ALA A 278 -0.84 4.12 12.88
C ALA A 278 -0.11 5.31 13.53
N MET A 279 -0.18 5.38 14.85
CA MET A 279 0.45 6.40 15.69
C MET A 279 1.71 5.82 16.33
N PHE A 280 2.84 6.52 16.20
CA PHE A 280 4.15 6.10 16.69
C PHE A 280 4.60 7.00 17.83
N GLY A 281 5.27 6.42 18.83
CA GLY A 281 5.72 7.13 20.01
C GLY A 281 7.07 6.66 20.55
N THR A 282 7.71 7.46 21.40
CA THR A 282 9.06 7.22 21.94
C THR A 282 9.16 6.71 23.38
N HIS A 283 8.06 6.45 24.09
CA HIS A 283 8.14 6.15 25.52
C HIS A 283 8.39 4.66 25.84
#